data_AF-A0AB74M8C9-F1
#
_entry.id   AF-A0AB74M8C9-F1
#
_cell.length_a   1.000
_cell.length_b   1.000
_cell.length_c   1.000
_cell.angle_alpha   90.00
_cell.angle_beta   90.00
_cell.angle_gamma   90.00
#
_symmetry.space_group_name_H-M   'P 1'
#
loop_
_entity.id
_entity.type
_entity.pdbx_description
1 polymer ?
#
loop_
_entity_poly.entity_id
_entity_poly.type
_entity_poly.pdbx_seq_one_letter_code
_entity_poly.pdbx_strand_id
1 'polypeptide(L)'
;MSKKHFELITATNRAEFAEKVNKRLQEGWELLGNAGIASEPGVPWYLMQAMVSGSDDQGGTIITPTSDSEPEWYYVVVSAGQSNSMAYGEGLPLPESYDKPDSRIRQLARRSTVTPGGKACAYNDIILADHCLHDVQDMSQYNHPKADLNKGQYGCVSQGLH
;
A
#
# COMPACT_ATOMS: atom_id res chain seq x y z
N MET A 1 -16.13 40.53 4.04
CA MET A 1 -15.39 39.32 3.62
C MET A 1 -15.26 38.43 4.84
N SER A 2 -15.80 37.21 4.78
CA SER A 2 -15.52 36.19 5.80
C SER A 2 -14.03 35.89 5.79
N LYS A 3 -13.36 35.87 6.95
CA LYS A 3 -11.92 35.56 7.03
C LYS A 3 -11.75 34.05 6.94
N LYS A 4 -10.97 33.57 5.97
CA LYS A 4 -10.53 32.17 5.93
C LYS A 4 -9.35 31.99 6.88
N HIS A 5 -9.43 30.97 7.71
CA HIS A 5 -8.40 30.53 8.62
C HIS A 5 -7.78 29.25 8.09
N PHE A 6 -6.45 29.16 8.12
CA PHE A 6 -5.72 27.98 7.70
C PHE A 6 -4.88 27.46 8.85
N GLU A 7 -4.80 26.14 8.98
CA GLU A 7 -4.00 25.47 10.01
C GLU A 7 -3.33 24.23 9.43
N LEU A 8 -2.09 23.96 9.85
CA LEU A 8 -1.38 22.73 9.55
C LEU A 8 -1.28 21.89 10.83
N ILE A 9 -1.95 20.74 10.85
CA ILE A 9 -1.88 19.79 11.94
C ILE A 9 -0.72 18.84 11.71
N THR A 10 0.16 18.67 12.70
CA THR A 10 1.26 17.70 12.63
C THR A 10 1.31 16.78 13.85
N ALA A 11 1.82 15.56 13.66
CA ALA A 11 2.08 14.59 14.72
C ALA A 11 3.12 13.54 14.29
N THR A 12 3.82 12.93 15.25
CA THR A 12 4.83 11.88 14.99
C THR A 12 4.28 10.45 15.06
N ASN A 13 3.00 10.30 15.38
CA ASN A 13 2.31 9.01 15.39
C ASN A 13 0.86 9.14 14.93
N ARG A 14 0.28 8.01 14.46
CA ARG A 14 -1.07 8.00 13.85
C ARG A 14 -2.20 8.28 14.84
N ALA A 15 -2.08 7.85 16.10
CA ALA A 15 -3.13 8.01 17.10
C ALA A 15 -3.33 9.49 17.46
N GLU A 16 -2.23 10.17 17.79
CA GLU A 16 -2.22 11.60 18.07
C GLU A 16 -2.66 12.42 16.84
N PHE A 17 -2.22 12.02 15.65
CA PHE A 17 -2.63 12.67 14.41
C PHE A 17 -4.15 12.63 14.22
N ALA A 18 -4.74 11.44 14.35
CA ALA A 18 -6.18 11.25 14.21
C ALA A 18 -6.95 12.05 15.26
N GLU A 19 -6.49 12.09 16.51
CA GLU A 19 -7.11 12.88 17.58
C GLU A 19 -7.13 14.38 17.24
N LYS A 20 -5.98 14.93 16.85
CA LYS A 20 -5.86 16.37 16.51
C LYS A 20 -6.72 16.76 15.31
N VAL A 21 -6.73 15.93 14.25
CA VAL A 21 -7.56 16.18 13.06
C VAL A 21 -9.04 16.10 13.41
N ASN A 22 -9.46 15.06 14.13
CA ASN A 22 -10.87 14.87 14.53
C ASN A 22 -11.37 16.03 15.41
N LYS A 23 -10.52 16.56 16.30
CA LYS A 23 -10.87 17.74 17.10
C LYS A 23 -11.20 18.95 16.22
N ARG A 24 -10.40 19.23 15.19
CA ARG A 24 -10.67 20.35 14.26
C ARG A 24 -11.90 20.12 13.40
N LEU A 25 -12.14 18.88 12.96
CA LEU A 25 -13.37 18.53 12.26
C LEU A 25 -14.62 18.79 13.13
N GLN A 26 -14.57 18.47 14.44
CA GLN A 26 -15.65 18.78 15.38
C GLN A 26 -15.86 20.29 15.58
N GLU A 27 -14.81 21.09 15.42
CA GLU A 27 -14.87 22.56 15.47
C GLU A 27 -15.35 23.19 14.14
N GLY A 28 -15.73 22.38 13.15
CA GLY A 28 -16.26 22.84 11.86
C GLY A 28 -15.18 23.23 10.84
N TRP A 29 -13.95 22.76 11.01
CA TRP A 29 -12.90 22.90 9.98
C TRP A 29 -13.06 21.83 8.90
N GLU A 30 -12.55 22.14 7.71
CA GLU A 30 -12.52 21.24 6.57
C GLU A 30 -11.08 20.85 6.23
N LEU A 31 -10.90 19.64 5.67
CA LEU A 31 -9.61 19.18 5.18
C LEU A 31 -9.23 19.95 3.91
N LEU A 32 -7.99 20.42 3.83
CA LEU A 32 -7.42 20.98 2.62
C LEU A 32 -6.40 20.01 2.03
N GLY A 33 -6.83 19.21 1.06
CA GLY A 33 -5.99 18.19 0.42
C GLY A 33 -5.71 16.98 1.32
N ASN A 34 -4.74 16.16 0.92
CA ASN A 34 -4.42 14.90 1.58
C ASN A 34 -3.45 15.06 2.74
N ALA A 35 -3.57 14.18 3.73
CA ALA A 35 -2.54 14.01 4.74
C ALA A 35 -1.22 13.55 4.08
N GLY A 36 -0.13 14.20 4.45
CA GLY A 36 1.22 13.90 3.97
C GLY A 36 2.09 13.30 5.07
N ILE A 37 3.17 12.65 4.66
CA ILE A 37 4.31 12.32 5.52
C ILE A 37 5.45 13.22 5.09
N ALA A 38 6.01 14.01 6.01
CA ALA A 38 7.29 14.67 5.79
C ALA A 38 8.41 13.92 6.48
N SER A 39 9.53 13.83 5.77
CA SER A 39 10.81 13.44 6.30
C SER A 39 11.89 14.28 5.63
N GLU A 40 12.83 14.78 6.43
CA GLU A 40 14.02 15.48 5.95
C GLU A 40 15.26 14.80 6.56
N PRO A 41 16.42 14.79 5.87
CA PRO A 41 17.65 14.23 6.43
C PRO A 41 18.00 14.89 7.76
N GLY A 42 18.03 14.08 8.84
CA GLY A 42 18.34 14.55 10.19
C GLY A 42 17.13 15.00 11.02
N VAL A 43 15.90 14.91 10.49
CA VAL A 43 14.67 15.29 11.21
C VAL A 43 13.74 14.07 11.34
N PRO A 44 13.15 13.80 12.52
CA PRO A 44 12.13 12.76 12.68
C PRO A 44 10.97 12.98 11.72
N TRP A 45 10.46 11.90 11.13
CA TRP A 45 9.30 11.97 10.25
C TRP A 45 8.06 12.43 11.04
N TYR A 46 7.15 13.13 10.35
CA TYR A 46 5.87 13.53 10.91
C TYR A 46 4.76 13.45 9.87
N LEU A 47 3.55 13.17 10.36
CA LEU A 47 2.30 13.29 9.61
C LEU A 47 1.89 14.75 9.57
N MET A 48 1.29 15.19 8.47
CA MET A 48 0.72 16.53 8.36
C MET A 48 -0.63 16.53 7.63
N GLN A 49 -1.55 17.40 8.04
CA GLN A 49 -2.83 17.68 7.34
C GLN A 49 -3.09 19.19 7.36
N ALA A 50 -3.28 19.77 6.18
CA ALA A 50 -3.74 21.16 6.08
C ALA A 50 -5.26 21.21 6.28
N MET A 51 -5.74 22.24 6.98
CA MET A 51 -7.14 22.45 7.35
C MET A 51 -7.54 23.89 7.05
N VAL A 52 -8.81 24.13 6.73
CA VAL A 52 -9.38 25.46 6.50
C VAL A 52 -10.68 25.66 7.28
N SER A 53 -10.92 26.87 7.75
CA SER A 53 -12.17 27.29 8.41
C SER A 53 -12.61 28.64 7.85
N GLY A 54 -13.90 28.80 7.60
CA GLY A 54 -14.48 30.02 7.02
C GLY A 54 -15.29 29.70 5.77
N SER A 55 -16.61 29.81 5.91
CA SER A 55 -17.62 29.46 4.93
C SER A 55 -17.44 30.17 3.59
N ASP A 56 -17.21 29.37 2.55
CA ASP A 56 -17.83 29.53 1.24
C ASP A 56 -18.36 28.14 0.85
N ASP A 57 -19.60 28.08 0.37
CA ASP A 57 -20.23 26.91 -0.27
C ASP A 57 -19.42 26.45 -1.51
N GLN A 58 -18.29 25.82 -1.29
CA GLN A 58 -17.66 24.94 -2.24
C GLN A 58 -17.34 23.68 -1.47
N GLY A 59 -18.25 22.72 -1.56
CA GLY A 59 -18.04 21.37 -1.08
C GLY A 59 -16.64 20.91 -1.47
N GLY A 60 -15.74 20.97 -0.51
CA GLY A 60 -14.46 20.30 -0.57
C GLY A 60 -14.79 18.86 -0.79
N THR A 61 -14.63 18.40 -2.03
CA THR A 61 -14.88 17.02 -2.43
C THR A 61 -14.11 16.18 -1.42
N ILE A 62 -14.84 15.43 -0.61
CA ILE A 62 -14.28 14.40 0.26
C ILE A 62 -13.71 13.37 -0.71
N ILE A 63 -12.48 13.59 -1.17
CA ILE A 63 -11.64 12.51 -1.66
C ILE A 63 -11.10 11.89 -0.39
N THR A 64 -11.92 11.03 0.21
CA THR A 64 -11.37 9.90 0.95
C THR A 64 -10.28 9.33 0.05
N PRO A 65 -9.02 9.14 0.49
CA PRO A 65 -8.15 8.26 -0.23
C PRO A 65 -8.84 6.90 -0.15
N THR A 66 -9.66 6.60 -1.16
CA THR A 66 -9.96 5.25 -1.52
C THR A 66 -8.61 4.71 -1.92
N SER A 67 -7.92 4.11 -0.94
CA SER A 67 -6.74 3.29 -1.14
C SER A 67 -7.03 2.09 -2.06
N ASP A 68 -8.27 1.97 -2.54
CA ASP A 68 -8.77 0.99 -3.50
C ASP A 68 -8.85 1.51 -4.93
N SER A 69 -8.63 2.81 -5.19
CA SER A 69 -8.58 3.32 -6.57
C SER A 69 -7.25 2.95 -7.22
N GLU A 70 -7.31 2.46 -8.45
CA GLU A 70 -6.13 2.15 -9.25
C GLU A 70 -5.33 3.43 -9.50
N PRO A 71 -4.00 3.44 -9.26
CA PRO A 71 -3.20 4.64 -9.47
C PRO A 71 -3.11 4.98 -10.96
N GLU A 72 -3.01 6.27 -11.27
CA GLU A 72 -2.85 6.75 -12.66
C GLU A 72 -1.53 6.29 -13.31
N TRP A 73 -0.52 5.96 -12.50
CA TRP A 73 0.79 5.54 -12.94
C TRP A 73 1.51 4.72 -11.85
N TYR A 74 2.55 3.99 -12.26
CA TYR A 74 3.38 3.17 -11.36
C TYR A 74 4.85 3.58 -11.46
N TYR A 75 5.56 3.61 -10.32
CA TYR A 75 7.01 3.47 -10.36
C TYR A 75 7.37 2.03 -10.72
N VAL A 76 8.25 1.87 -11.71
CA VAL A 76 8.67 0.54 -12.18
C VAL A 76 10.04 0.20 -11.60
N VAL A 77 10.10 -0.88 -10.84
CA VAL A 77 11.34 -1.50 -10.35
C VAL A 77 11.50 -2.84 -11.05
N VAL A 78 12.64 -3.04 -11.71
CA VAL A 78 12.93 -4.30 -12.41
C VAL A 78 13.75 -5.18 -11.48
N SER A 79 13.20 -6.34 -11.11
CA SER A 79 13.95 -7.43 -10.47
C SER A 79 14.38 -8.45 -11.52
N ALA A 80 15.64 -8.85 -11.46
CA ALA A 80 16.21 -9.90 -12.29
C ALA A 80 17.42 -10.53 -11.59
N GLY A 81 17.70 -11.79 -11.92
CA GLY A 81 18.82 -12.53 -11.36
C GLY A 81 18.56 -14.02 -11.34
N GLN A 82 19.22 -14.69 -10.38
CA GLN A 82 19.04 -16.12 -10.10
C GLN A 82 18.28 -16.27 -8.78
N SER A 83 18.40 -17.42 -8.11
CA SER A 83 17.65 -17.80 -6.90
C SER A 83 17.53 -16.70 -5.83
N ASN A 84 18.62 -16.00 -5.50
CA ASN A 84 18.63 -14.97 -4.46
C ASN A 84 17.91 -13.66 -4.86
N SER A 85 17.48 -13.52 -6.11
CA SER A 85 16.70 -12.39 -6.62
C SER A 85 15.21 -12.70 -6.76
N MET A 86 14.79 -13.90 -6.37
CA MET A 86 13.43 -14.45 -6.55
C MET A 86 12.98 -15.21 -5.29
N ALA A 87 11.82 -15.86 -5.36
CA ALA A 87 11.22 -16.56 -4.21
C ALA A 87 11.96 -17.87 -3.84
N TYR A 88 13.06 -17.79 -3.11
CA TYR A 88 13.79 -18.95 -2.57
C TYR A 88 13.80 -19.02 -1.03
N GLY A 89 13.13 -18.09 -0.34
CA GLY A 89 12.93 -18.18 1.10
C GLY A 89 12.01 -19.35 1.43
N GLU A 90 12.52 -20.37 2.13
CA GLU A 90 11.76 -21.58 2.49
C GLU A 90 10.88 -21.41 3.74
N GLY A 91 10.93 -20.25 4.39
CA GLY A 91 10.09 -19.93 5.54
C GLY A 91 8.59 -19.95 5.20
N LEU A 92 7.75 -20.17 6.21
CA LEU A 92 6.31 -20.14 6.05
C LEU A 92 5.85 -18.72 5.64
N PRO A 93 5.14 -18.55 4.50
CA PRO A 93 4.57 -17.26 4.14
C PRO A 93 3.52 -16.77 5.15
N LEU A 94 3.51 -15.46 5.38
CA LEU A 94 2.65 -14.77 6.36
C LEU A 94 1.75 -13.70 5.69
N PRO A 95 0.81 -14.11 4.81
CA PRO A 95 0.01 -13.18 3.99
C PRO A 95 -0.96 -12.29 4.78
N GLU A 96 -1.19 -12.59 6.07
CA GLU A 96 -1.98 -11.74 6.97
C GLU A 96 -1.14 -10.65 7.66
N SER A 97 0.20 -10.72 7.58
CA SER A 97 1.11 -9.77 8.23
C SER A 97 2.23 -9.29 7.30
N TYR A 98 3.43 -9.85 7.41
CA TYR A 98 4.64 -9.35 6.74
C TYR A 98 4.62 -9.54 5.22
N ASP A 99 3.91 -10.55 4.76
CA ASP A 99 3.82 -10.92 3.34
C ASP A 99 2.48 -10.48 2.74
N LYS A 100 1.77 -9.56 3.40
CA LYS A 100 0.45 -9.11 3.00
C LYS A 100 0.51 -8.29 1.71
N PRO A 101 -0.20 -8.66 0.65
CA PRO A 101 -0.33 -7.84 -0.55
C PRO A 101 -0.95 -6.47 -0.26
N ASP A 102 -0.43 -5.43 -0.91
CA ASP A 102 -1.00 -4.08 -0.91
C ASP A 102 -1.73 -3.81 -2.23
N SER A 103 -2.90 -3.16 -2.19
CA SER A 103 -3.73 -2.88 -3.36
C SER A 103 -3.02 -2.06 -4.45
N ARG A 104 -1.96 -1.31 -4.08
CA ARG A 104 -1.19 -0.44 -4.98
C ARG A 104 0.14 -1.05 -5.43
N ILE A 105 0.59 -2.16 -4.84
CA ILE A 105 1.81 -2.85 -5.27
C ILE A 105 1.43 -3.92 -6.28
N ARG A 106 1.96 -3.79 -7.50
CA ARG A 106 1.61 -4.63 -8.65
C ARG A 106 2.85 -5.27 -9.25
N GLN A 107 2.63 -6.36 -9.98
CA GLN A 107 3.63 -7.04 -10.79
C GLN A 107 3.06 -7.38 -12.16
N LEU A 108 3.95 -7.69 -13.11
CA LEU A 108 3.56 -8.19 -14.42
C LEU A 108 3.38 -9.71 -14.37
N ALA A 109 2.24 -10.18 -14.83
CA ALA A 109 1.91 -11.59 -14.80
C ALA A 109 2.75 -12.41 -15.81
N ARG A 110 3.27 -13.56 -15.36
CA ARG A 110 3.87 -14.60 -16.20
C ARG A 110 3.14 -15.95 -16.18
N ARG A 111 2.64 -16.38 -15.03
CA ARG A 111 1.87 -17.63 -14.84
C ARG A 111 0.50 -17.56 -15.51
N SER A 112 -0.19 -18.70 -15.61
CA SER A 112 -1.56 -18.79 -16.14
C SER A 112 -2.65 -18.31 -15.17
N THR A 113 -2.33 -18.22 -13.88
CA THR A 113 -3.23 -17.71 -12.82
C THR A 113 -2.46 -16.79 -11.87
N VAL A 114 -3.18 -15.83 -11.26
CA VAL A 114 -2.61 -14.82 -10.33
C VAL A 114 -2.02 -15.48 -9.09
N THR A 115 -2.72 -16.47 -8.54
CA THR A 115 -2.26 -17.35 -7.46
C THR A 115 -2.52 -18.80 -7.89
N PRO A 116 -1.91 -19.81 -7.25
CA PRO A 116 -2.22 -21.21 -7.53
C PRO A 116 -3.72 -21.51 -7.40
N GLY A 117 -4.35 -21.98 -8.48
CA GLY A 117 -5.80 -22.25 -8.53
C GLY A 117 -6.69 -21.01 -8.52
N GLY A 118 -6.11 -19.81 -8.60
CA GLY A 118 -6.83 -18.54 -8.59
C GLY A 118 -7.34 -18.08 -9.96
N LYS A 119 -7.65 -16.78 -10.05
CA LYS A 119 -8.11 -16.13 -11.28
C LYS A 119 -7.07 -16.28 -12.40
N ALA A 120 -7.52 -16.57 -13.62
CA ALA A 120 -6.65 -16.58 -14.79
C ALA A 120 -6.06 -15.19 -15.09
N CYS A 121 -4.83 -15.17 -15.60
CA CYS A 121 -4.16 -13.97 -16.11
C CYS A 121 -3.39 -14.29 -17.39
N ALA A 122 -3.20 -13.28 -18.24
CA ALA A 122 -2.36 -13.34 -19.41
C ALA A 122 -0.95 -12.79 -19.14
N TYR A 123 -0.02 -13.08 -20.04
CA TYR A 123 1.33 -12.52 -19.97
C TYR A 123 1.28 -10.98 -19.99
N ASN A 124 1.99 -10.36 -19.05
CA ASN A 124 2.05 -8.92 -18.78
C ASN A 124 0.77 -8.26 -18.26
N ASP A 125 -0.24 -9.03 -17.84
CA ASP A 125 -1.35 -8.45 -17.08
C ASP A 125 -0.81 -7.81 -15.79
N ILE A 126 -1.36 -6.65 -15.41
CA ILE A 126 -1.05 -6.00 -14.14
C ILE A 126 -1.86 -6.70 -13.04
N ILE A 127 -1.17 -7.41 -12.15
CA ILE A 127 -1.76 -8.20 -11.07
C ILE A 127 -1.19 -7.76 -9.72
N LEU A 128 -1.82 -8.16 -8.62
CA LEU A 128 -1.26 -7.90 -7.29
C LEU A 128 0.10 -8.59 -7.13
N ALA A 129 1.05 -7.86 -6.54
CA ALA A 129 2.27 -8.47 -6.04
C ALA A 129 1.98 -9.20 -4.73
N ASP A 130 2.56 -10.37 -4.55
CA ASP A 130 2.57 -11.10 -3.28
C ASP A 130 3.97 -11.66 -3.03
N HIS A 131 4.11 -12.47 -1.97
CA HIS A 131 5.40 -13.02 -1.56
C HIS A 131 6.04 -13.97 -2.57
N CYS A 132 5.32 -14.43 -3.60
CA CYS A 132 5.81 -15.38 -4.59
C CYS A 132 5.59 -14.82 -6.00
N LEU A 133 6.46 -13.88 -6.38
CA LEU A 133 6.38 -13.14 -7.64
C LEU A 133 6.41 -14.04 -8.89
N HIS A 134 5.89 -13.49 -9.99
CA HIS A 134 5.81 -14.11 -11.32
C HIS A 134 7.17 -14.08 -12.06
N ASP A 135 8.22 -14.60 -11.40
CA ASP A 135 9.54 -14.82 -11.99
C ASP A 135 9.50 -15.89 -13.10
N VAL A 136 10.58 -15.98 -13.90
CA VAL A 136 10.70 -16.95 -15.00
C VAL A 136 10.52 -18.39 -14.50
N GLN A 137 11.05 -18.69 -13.32
CA GLN A 137 10.87 -19.96 -12.64
C GLN A 137 9.72 -19.83 -11.64
N ASP A 138 8.71 -20.69 -11.79
CA ASP A 138 7.55 -20.71 -10.90
C ASP A 138 7.85 -21.44 -9.59
N MET A 139 7.98 -20.66 -8.51
CA MET A 139 8.23 -21.17 -7.16
C MET A 139 6.96 -21.40 -6.32
N SER A 140 5.78 -21.20 -6.90
CA SER A 140 4.52 -21.20 -6.17
C SER A 140 4.01 -22.57 -5.73
N GLN A 141 4.59 -23.64 -6.28
CA GLN A 141 4.24 -25.02 -5.94
C GLN A 141 5.14 -25.62 -4.84
N TYR A 142 6.18 -24.89 -4.43
CA TYR A 142 7.15 -25.34 -3.42
C TYR A 142 6.71 -24.89 -2.03
N ASN A 143 5.71 -25.59 -1.49
CA ASN A 143 5.07 -25.19 -0.24
C ASN A 143 5.87 -25.62 1.00
N HIS A 144 5.90 -24.76 2.01
CA HIS A 144 6.37 -25.13 3.34
C HIS A 144 5.52 -26.29 3.92
N PRO A 145 6.09 -27.27 4.66
CA PRO A 145 5.34 -28.44 5.16
C PRO A 145 4.17 -28.12 6.11
N LYS A 146 4.14 -26.92 6.68
CA LYS A 146 3.08 -26.43 7.57
C LYS A 146 2.17 -25.38 6.91
N ALA A 147 2.25 -25.21 5.60
CA ALA A 147 1.42 -24.27 4.88
C ALA A 147 -0.06 -24.65 4.92
N ASP A 148 -0.92 -23.67 5.17
CA ASP A 148 -2.36 -23.75 4.93
C ASP A 148 -2.68 -23.01 3.62
N LEU A 149 -2.87 -23.78 2.54
CA LEU A 149 -3.11 -23.21 1.21
C LEU A 149 -4.42 -22.42 1.13
N ASN A 150 -5.39 -22.73 2.00
CA ASN A 150 -6.64 -21.96 2.06
C ASN A 150 -6.43 -20.53 2.58
N LYS A 151 -5.29 -20.28 3.24
CA LYS A 151 -4.87 -18.96 3.72
C LYS A 151 -3.88 -18.27 2.78
N GLY A 152 -3.67 -18.78 1.57
CA GLY A 152 -2.72 -18.22 0.62
C GLY A 152 -1.25 -18.44 0.98
N GLN A 153 -0.93 -19.39 1.87
CA GLN A 153 0.45 -19.70 2.29
C GLN A 153 1.19 -20.59 1.28
N TYR A 154 1.06 -20.31 0.00
CA TYR A 154 1.64 -21.11 -1.06
C TYR A 154 3.09 -20.71 -1.37
N GLY A 155 3.88 -21.63 -1.91
CA GLY A 155 5.22 -21.37 -2.44
C GLY A 155 6.26 -20.92 -1.43
N CYS A 156 7.38 -20.48 -1.99
CA CYS A 156 8.48 -19.82 -1.28
C CYS A 156 8.28 -18.29 -1.21
N VAL A 157 9.12 -17.61 -0.43
CA VAL A 157 9.06 -16.17 -0.19
C VAL A 157 10.19 -15.43 -0.93
N SER A 158 9.83 -14.35 -1.62
CA SER A 158 10.73 -13.39 -2.27
C SER A 158 10.76 -12.08 -1.50
N GLN A 159 11.93 -11.43 -1.52
CA GLN A 159 12.09 -10.06 -1.05
C GLN A 159 11.43 -9.01 -1.95
N GLY A 160 11.02 -9.35 -3.17
CA GLY A 160 10.57 -8.34 -4.14
C GLY A 160 9.24 -7.65 -3.77
N LEU A 161 8.48 -8.21 -2.83
CA LEU A 161 7.31 -7.56 -2.25
C LEU A 161 7.68 -6.50 -1.19
N HIS A 162 8.81 -6.71 -0.48
CA HIS A 162 9.22 -5.95 0.71
C HIS A 162 10.11 -4.74 0.35
#